data_AF-A0A2I2YAH9-F1
#
_entry.id   AF-A0A2I2YAH9-F1
#
_cell.length_a   1.000
_cell.length_b   1.000
_cell.length_c   1.000
_cell.angle_alpha   90.00
_cell.angle_beta   90.00
_cell.angle_gamma   90.00
#
_symmetry.space_group_name_H-M   'P 1'
#
loop_
_entity.id
_entity.type
_entity.pdbx_description
1 polymer ?
#
loop_
_entity_poly.entity_id
_entity_poly.type
_entity_poly.pdbx_seq_one_letter_code
_entity_poly.pdbx_strand_id
1 'polypeptide(L)'
;MIISHFPKCVAVFALLALSVGALDTFIAAVYEHAVILPNRTETPVSKEEALLLMNKNIDVLEKAVKLAAKQQGAHIIVTPEDGIYGWIFTRESIYPYLEDIPDPGVNWIPCRDPWSMVQHAAPPLGCSLPFSVGQGHGSQSTCCKYPQHQHAHDREWNLRPRSSQGVPL
;
A
#
# COMPACT_ATOMS: atom_id res chain seq x y z
N MET A 1 -23.78 25.92 -47.98
CA MET A 1 -23.42 26.56 -46.69
C MET A 1 -22.94 25.46 -45.75
N ILE A 2 -21.63 25.17 -45.75
CA ILE A 2 -21.04 24.16 -44.86
C ILE A 2 -20.81 24.87 -43.52
N ILE A 3 -21.65 24.56 -42.53
CA ILE A 3 -21.51 25.10 -41.19
C ILE A 3 -20.19 24.56 -40.63
N SER A 4 -19.21 25.44 -40.45
CA SER A 4 -17.90 25.09 -39.91
C SER A 4 -18.06 24.69 -38.43
N HIS A 5 -18.14 23.37 -38.18
CA HIS A 5 -18.11 22.78 -36.85
C HIS A 5 -16.69 22.71 -36.26
N PHE A 6 -15.67 22.92 -37.08
CA PHE A 6 -14.25 22.83 -36.73
C PHE A 6 -13.82 23.70 -35.54
N PRO A 7 -14.15 25.02 -35.48
CA PRO A 7 -13.76 25.85 -34.34
C PRO A 7 -14.47 25.46 -33.03
N LYS A 8 -15.69 24.89 -33.12
CA LYS A 8 -16.42 24.39 -31.95
C LYS A 8 -15.76 23.14 -31.39
N CYS A 9 -15.33 22.22 -32.24
CA CYS A 9 -14.60 21.02 -31.81
C CYS A 9 -13.27 21.38 -31.14
N VAL A 10 -12.51 22.31 -31.72
CA VAL A 10 -11.23 22.78 -31.13
C VAL A 10 -11.46 23.43 -29.76
N ALA A 11 -12.49 24.26 -29.61
CA ALA A 11 -12.84 24.86 -28.33
C ALA A 11 -13.22 23.82 -27.26
N VAL A 12 -13.99 22.78 -27.64
CA VAL A 12 -14.35 21.67 -26.75
C VAL A 12 -13.10 20.86 -26.34
N PHE A 13 -12.20 20.57 -27.28
CA PHE A 13 -10.94 19.88 -26.97
C PHE A 13 -10.03 20.70 -26.05
N ALA A 14 -9.94 22.03 -26.24
CA ALA A 14 -9.17 22.92 -25.37
C ALA A 14 -9.77 22.97 -23.95
N LEU A 15 -11.09 23.03 -23.82
CA LEU A 15 -11.78 22.97 -22.52
C LEU A 15 -11.58 21.62 -21.80
N LEU A 16 -11.59 20.51 -22.54
CA LEU A 16 -11.29 19.18 -22.00
C LEU A 16 -9.82 19.05 -21.58
N ALA A 17 -8.88 19.59 -22.36
CA ALA A 17 -7.46 19.59 -22.01
C ALA A 17 -7.17 20.43 -20.75
N LEU A 18 -7.87 21.56 -20.58
CA LEU A 18 -7.80 22.39 -19.37
C LEU A 18 -8.41 21.70 -18.13
N SER A 19 -9.29 20.72 -18.32
CA SER A 19 -9.88 19.94 -17.21
C SER A 19 -8.95 18.86 -16.64
N VAL A 20 -7.81 18.59 -17.29
CA VAL A 20 -6.75 17.72 -16.78
C VAL A 20 -5.78 18.56 -15.94
N GLY A 21 -6.25 19.04 -14.79
CA GLY A 21 -5.44 19.78 -13.82
C GLY A 21 -5.04 18.89 -12.65
N ALA A 22 -3.83 19.09 -12.10
CA ALA A 22 -3.48 18.57 -10.79
C ALA A 22 -4.39 19.22 -9.72
N LEU A 23 -4.84 18.45 -8.74
CA LEU A 23 -5.59 19.01 -7.62
C LEU A 23 -4.64 19.81 -6.72
N ASP A 24 -4.99 21.06 -6.40
CA ASP A 24 -4.21 21.91 -5.49
C ASP A 24 -4.29 21.45 -4.02
N THR A 25 -5.34 20.70 -3.68
CA THR A 25 -5.60 20.18 -2.33
C THR A 25 -6.13 18.75 -2.39
N PHE A 26 -5.87 17.95 -1.36
CA PHE A 26 -6.44 16.61 -1.21
C PHE A 26 -6.88 16.37 0.23
N ILE A 27 -7.78 15.40 0.41
CA ILE A 27 -8.26 14.93 1.71
C ILE A 27 -7.51 13.65 2.07
N ALA A 28 -6.87 13.63 3.24
CA ALA A 28 -6.21 12.45 3.79
C ALA A 28 -7.03 11.85 4.93
N ALA A 29 -6.97 10.53 5.09
CA ALA A 29 -7.54 9.80 6.22
C ALA A 29 -6.47 8.98 6.93
N VAL A 30 -6.65 8.77 8.23
CA VAL A 30 -5.83 7.86 9.04
C VAL A 30 -6.78 7.01 9.86
N TYR A 31 -6.50 5.71 9.96
CA TYR A 31 -7.29 4.80 10.77
C TYR A 31 -6.45 4.22 11.90
N GLU A 32 -6.87 4.42 13.14
CA GLU A 32 -6.32 3.72 14.29
C GLU A 32 -6.97 2.34 14.38
N HIS A 33 -6.16 1.29 14.21
CA HIS A 33 -6.66 -0.08 14.13
C HIS A 33 -6.43 -0.85 15.43
N ALA A 34 -7.50 -1.39 16.00
CA ALA A 34 -7.42 -2.37 17.09
C ALA A 34 -7.05 -3.74 16.52
N VAL A 35 -5.74 -3.98 16.36
CA VAL A 35 -5.20 -5.17 15.69
C VAL A 35 -5.66 -6.46 16.37
N ILE A 36 -6.18 -7.40 15.57
CA ILE A 36 -6.44 -8.77 16.02
C ILE A 36 -5.10 -9.50 16.00
N LEU A 37 -4.53 -9.71 17.19
CA LEU A 37 -3.21 -10.32 17.36
C LEU A 37 -3.26 -11.85 17.21
N PRO A 38 -2.17 -12.47 16.74
CA PRO A 38 -2.03 -13.92 16.79
C PRO A 38 -1.96 -14.41 18.24
N ASN A 39 -2.34 -15.66 18.47
CA ASN A 39 -2.02 -16.34 19.72
C ASN A 39 -0.50 -16.45 19.85
N ARG A 40 0.02 -16.30 21.08
CA ARG A 40 1.44 -16.51 21.34
C ARG A 40 1.75 -18.00 21.23
N THR A 41 2.37 -18.38 20.12
CA THR A 41 2.90 -19.74 19.90
C THR A 41 4.41 -19.67 19.76
N GLU A 42 5.13 -20.58 20.41
CA GLU A 42 6.58 -20.70 20.25
C GLU A 42 6.96 -21.29 18.88
N THR A 43 6.04 -22.05 18.29
CA THR A 43 6.21 -22.66 16.96
C THR A 43 5.55 -21.82 15.88
N PRO A 44 6.13 -21.76 14.66
CA PRO A 44 5.48 -21.16 13.50
C PRO A 44 4.13 -21.83 13.22
N VAL A 45 3.14 -21.02 12.89
CA VAL A 45 1.82 -21.49 12.41
C VAL A 45 1.93 -21.98 10.97
N SER A 46 0.90 -22.67 10.48
CA SER A 46 0.79 -22.95 9.04
C SER A 46 0.57 -21.65 8.24
N LYS A 47 0.87 -21.68 6.93
CA LYS A 47 0.60 -20.54 6.05
C LYS A 47 -0.89 -20.22 6.07
N GLU A 48 -1.75 -21.23 5.96
CA GLU A 48 -3.21 -21.10 5.94
C GLU A 48 -3.77 -20.41 7.19
N GLU A 49 -3.22 -20.70 8.37
CA GLU A 49 -3.59 -20.02 9.62
C GLU A 49 -3.13 -18.56 9.65
N ALA A 50 -1.92 -18.28 9.15
CA ALA A 50 -1.44 -16.91 8.98
C ALA A 50 -2.36 -16.12 8.04
N LEU A 51 -2.71 -16.69 6.88
CA LEU A 51 -3.67 -16.09 5.92
C LEU A 51 -5.01 -15.77 6.59
N LEU A 52 -5.54 -16.71 7.37
CA LEU A 52 -6.82 -16.54 8.05
C LEU A 52 -6.79 -15.37 9.03
N LEU A 53 -5.70 -15.20 9.79
CA LEU A 53 -5.54 -14.07 10.71
C LEU A 53 -5.43 -12.75 9.94
N MET A 54 -4.57 -12.70 8.92
CA MET A 54 -4.35 -11.50 8.12
C MET A 54 -5.65 -11.03 7.44
N ASN A 55 -6.44 -11.96 6.90
CA ASN A 55 -7.74 -11.65 6.30
C ASN A 55 -8.73 -11.05 7.32
N LYS A 56 -8.74 -11.50 8.58
CA LYS A 56 -9.60 -10.89 9.61
C LYS A 56 -9.26 -9.42 9.86
N ASN A 57 -7.97 -9.08 9.90
CA ASN A 57 -7.55 -7.68 10.05
C ASN A 57 -7.88 -6.87 8.79
N ILE A 58 -7.64 -7.45 7.60
CA ILE A 58 -7.97 -6.85 6.31
C ILE A 58 -9.48 -6.56 6.20
N ASP A 59 -10.36 -7.46 6.66
CA ASP A 59 -11.81 -7.24 6.67
C ASP A 59 -12.23 -6.00 7.49
N VAL A 60 -11.51 -5.69 8.56
CA VAL A 60 -11.75 -4.48 9.38
C VAL A 60 -11.22 -3.25 8.64
N LEU A 61 -9.99 -3.32 8.12
CA LEU A 61 -9.37 -2.22 7.38
C LEU A 61 -10.15 -1.87 6.10
N GLU A 62 -10.71 -2.86 5.41
CA GLU A 62 -11.51 -2.65 4.20
C GLU A 62 -12.75 -1.79 4.48
N LYS A 63 -13.36 -1.93 5.67
CA LYS A 63 -14.48 -1.08 6.10
C LYS A 63 -14.02 0.37 6.28
N ALA A 64 -12.87 0.59 6.90
CA ALA A 64 -12.29 1.92 7.08
C ALA A 64 -11.92 2.57 5.72
N VAL A 65 -11.32 1.80 4.82
CA VAL A 65 -11.00 2.22 3.45
C VAL A 65 -12.28 2.61 2.70
N LYS A 66 -13.32 1.77 2.72
CA LYS A 66 -14.60 2.05 2.08
C LYS A 66 -15.27 3.31 2.65
N LEU A 67 -15.20 3.50 3.97
CA LEU A 67 -15.73 4.68 4.66
C LEU A 67 -15.02 5.96 4.21
N ALA A 68 -13.69 5.96 4.26
CA ALA A 68 -12.87 7.09 3.86
C ALA A 68 -13.08 7.46 2.38
N ALA A 69 -13.09 6.46 1.49
CA ALA A 69 -13.27 6.67 0.06
C ALA A 69 -14.68 7.15 -0.30
N LYS A 70 -15.72 6.44 0.17
CA LYS A 70 -17.10 6.68 -0.30
C LYS A 70 -17.84 7.75 0.47
N GLN A 71 -17.62 7.84 1.78
CA GLN A 71 -18.41 8.74 2.64
C GLN A 71 -17.68 10.05 2.93
N GLN A 72 -16.35 10.02 3.02
CA GLN A 72 -15.55 11.19 3.41
C GLN A 72 -14.82 11.86 2.23
N GLY A 73 -14.85 11.25 1.04
CA GLY A 73 -14.17 11.81 -0.15
C GLY A 73 -12.66 11.91 0.03
N ALA A 74 -12.06 11.05 0.85
CA ALA A 74 -10.62 10.99 0.98
C ALA A 74 -9.97 10.61 -0.37
N HIS A 75 -8.72 10.98 -0.55
CA HIS A 75 -7.90 10.64 -1.70
C HIS A 75 -6.86 9.58 -1.34
N ILE A 76 -6.48 9.54 -0.06
CA ILE A 76 -5.55 8.58 0.52
C ILE A 76 -5.98 8.22 1.95
N ILE A 77 -5.79 6.97 2.33
CA ILE A 77 -5.84 6.52 3.72
C ILE A 77 -4.51 5.88 4.13
N VAL A 78 -4.10 6.08 5.37
CA VAL A 78 -2.98 5.36 5.99
C VAL A 78 -3.51 4.44 7.08
N THR A 79 -3.09 3.18 7.04
CA THR A 79 -3.32 2.19 8.10
C THR A 79 -2.05 2.03 8.94
N PRO A 80 -2.13 1.56 10.20
CA PRO A 80 -0.98 1.54 11.09
C PRO A 80 0.03 0.46 10.67
N GLU A 81 1.28 0.65 11.11
CA GLU A 81 2.32 -0.38 11.07
C GLU A 81 1.84 -1.64 11.80
N ASP A 82 2.24 -2.81 11.27
CA ASP A 82 1.85 -4.12 11.81
C ASP A 82 0.33 -4.37 11.93
N GLY A 83 -0.51 -3.56 11.26
CA GLY A 83 -1.97 -3.65 11.35
C GLY A 83 -2.60 -4.93 10.81
N ILE A 84 -1.84 -5.81 10.15
CA ILE A 84 -2.33 -7.02 9.49
C ILE A 84 -2.02 -8.28 10.30
N TYR A 85 -0.83 -8.34 10.90
CA TYR A 85 -0.30 -9.55 11.57
C TYR A 85 0.23 -9.27 12.98
N GLY A 86 0.37 -8.02 13.42
CA GLY A 86 0.87 -7.65 14.75
C GLY A 86 2.40 -7.64 14.87
N TRP A 87 2.91 -7.60 16.10
CA TRP A 87 4.32 -7.30 16.39
C TRP A 87 5.01 -8.34 17.29
N ILE A 88 4.41 -9.52 17.49
CA ILE A 88 4.94 -10.54 18.42
C ILE A 88 5.46 -11.74 17.62
N PHE A 89 6.70 -11.65 17.14
CA PHE A 89 7.32 -12.72 16.35
C PHE A 89 8.81 -12.90 16.60
N THR A 90 9.29 -14.14 16.39
CA THR A 90 10.68 -14.45 16.07
C THR A 90 10.87 -14.48 14.54
N ARG A 91 12.11 -14.66 14.09
CA ARG A 91 12.44 -14.78 12.66
C ARG A 91 11.77 -16.00 12.00
N GLU A 92 11.56 -17.07 12.77
CA GLU A 92 10.92 -18.30 12.30
C GLU A 92 9.41 -18.18 12.34
N SER A 93 8.84 -17.60 13.40
CA SER A 93 7.39 -17.53 13.56
C SER A 93 6.72 -16.49 12.65
N ILE A 94 7.46 -15.47 12.18
CA ILE A 94 6.94 -14.49 11.21
C ILE A 94 6.87 -15.03 9.78
N TYR A 95 7.68 -16.04 9.45
CA TYR A 95 7.85 -16.53 8.09
C TYR A 95 6.54 -16.87 7.34
N PRO A 96 5.53 -17.50 7.97
CA PRO A 96 4.25 -17.81 7.31
C PRO A 96 3.44 -16.57 6.91
N TYR A 97 3.74 -15.39 7.47
CA TYR A 97 3.04 -14.13 7.23
C TYR A 97 3.66 -13.28 6.12
N LEU A 98 4.84 -13.66 5.60
CA LEU A 98 5.59 -12.87 4.63
C LEU A 98 5.27 -13.24 3.18
N GLU A 99 5.36 -12.24 2.30
CA GLU A 99 5.26 -12.41 0.85
C GLU A 99 6.53 -11.92 0.14
N ASP A 100 6.80 -12.46 -1.04
CA ASP A 100 7.83 -11.91 -1.91
C ASP A 100 7.22 -10.75 -2.71
N ILE A 101 7.58 -9.52 -2.35
CA ILE A 101 7.00 -8.31 -2.92
C ILE A 101 7.96 -7.76 -3.98
N PRO A 102 7.58 -7.75 -5.27
CA PRO A 102 8.48 -7.29 -6.33
C PRO A 102 8.69 -5.77 -6.29
N ASP A 103 9.81 -5.32 -6.85
CA ASP A 103 10.07 -3.89 -7.08
C ASP A 103 8.94 -3.27 -7.93
N PRO A 104 8.43 -2.07 -7.60
CA PRO A 104 7.33 -1.44 -8.32
C PRO A 104 7.62 -1.17 -9.81
N GLY A 105 8.89 -1.19 -10.24
CA GLY A 105 9.29 -1.07 -11.64
C GLY A 105 8.76 -2.19 -12.56
N VAL A 106 8.30 -3.32 -12.00
CA VAL A 106 7.65 -4.39 -12.79
C VAL A 106 6.25 -4.01 -13.32
N ASN A 107 5.70 -2.86 -12.90
CA ASN A 107 4.40 -2.33 -13.34
C ASN A 107 3.27 -3.37 -13.30
N TRP A 108 3.13 -4.03 -12.14
CA TRP A 108 2.17 -5.11 -11.93
C TRP A 108 0.96 -4.62 -11.11
N ILE A 109 -0.24 -5.05 -11.52
CA ILE A 109 -1.50 -4.80 -10.79
C ILE A 109 -2.03 -6.14 -10.29
N PRO A 110 -1.81 -6.48 -9.01
CA PRO A 110 -2.25 -7.74 -8.39
C PRO A 110 -3.72 -8.10 -8.66
N CYS A 111 -4.62 -7.12 -8.58
CA CYS A 111 -6.05 -7.32 -8.74
C CYS A 111 -6.46 -7.69 -10.17
N ARG A 112 -5.65 -7.31 -11.16
CA ARG A 112 -5.90 -7.56 -12.59
C ARG A 112 -5.25 -8.86 -13.04
N ASP A 113 -4.09 -9.17 -12.47
CA ASP A 113 -3.28 -10.32 -12.85
C ASP A 113 -2.73 -11.03 -11.60
N PRO A 114 -3.57 -11.79 -10.88
CA PRO A 114 -3.19 -12.36 -9.59
C PRO A 114 -2.20 -13.53 -9.68
N TRP A 115 -1.92 -14.04 -10.89
CA TRP A 115 -1.16 -15.28 -11.09
C TRP A 115 0.27 -15.06 -11.62
N SER A 116 0.67 -13.83 -11.95
CA SER A 116 1.93 -13.61 -12.66
C SER A 116 3.19 -13.60 -11.80
N MET A 117 3.11 -13.44 -10.47
CA MET A 117 4.32 -13.24 -9.66
C MET A 117 4.31 -13.89 -8.26
N VAL A 118 3.16 -14.03 -7.57
CA VAL A 118 3.13 -14.42 -6.15
C VAL A 118 1.89 -15.25 -5.81
N GLN A 119 2.06 -16.32 -5.02
CA GLN A 119 0.95 -16.87 -4.22
C GLN A 119 0.62 -15.83 -3.14
N HIS A 120 -0.29 -14.92 -3.44
CA HIS A 120 -0.74 -13.88 -2.52
C HIS A 120 -1.12 -14.48 -1.18
N ALA A 121 -0.59 -13.89 -0.11
CA ALA A 121 -1.02 -14.17 1.24
C ALA A 121 -2.26 -13.33 1.64
N ALA A 122 -2.52 -12.21 0.95
CA ALA A 122 -3.84 -11.58 1.00
C ALA A 122 -4.15 -10.71 -0.24
N PRO A 123 -5.43 -10.56 -0.64
CA PRO A 123 -5.80 -9.60 -1.65
C PRO A 123 -5.53 -8.16 -1.16
N PRO A 124 -4.94 -7.28 -2.00
CA PRO A 124 -4.68 -5.90 -1.60
C PRO A 124 -5.97 -5.12 -1.34
N LEU A 125 -6.01 -4.32 -0.26
CA LEU A 125 -7.18 -3.50 0.13
C LEU A 125 -7.66 -2.53 -0.96
N GLY A 126 -6.80 -2.18 -1.92
CA GLY A 126 -7.10 -1.25 -3.01
C GLY A 126 -7.82 -1.86 -4.22
N CYS A 127 -8.08 -3.17 -4.27
CA CYS A 127 -8.65 -3.79 -5.49
C CYS A 127 -10.07 -3.34 -5.85
N SER A 128 -10.85 -2.91 -4.85
CA SER A 128 -12.28 -2.63 -5.02
C SER A 128 -12.61 -1.15 -5.24
N LEU A 129 -11.63 -0.25 -5.12
CA LEU A 129 -11.84 1.20 -5.16
C LEU A 129 -10.66 1.92 -5.83
N PRO A 130 -10.90 2.95 -6.67
CA PRO A 130 -9.86 3.81 -7.19
C PRO A 130 -9.37 4.77 -6.09
N PHE A 131 -8.70 4.22 -5.09
CA PHE A 131 -8.39 4.89 -3.83
C PHE A 131 -7.00 4.47 -3.33
N SER A 132 -6.18 5.45 -2.95
CA SER A 132 -4.80 5.19 -2.53
C SER A 132 -4.77 4.71 -1.08
N VAL A 133 -4.06 3.62 -0.81
CA VAL A 133 -3.93 3.02 0.53
C VAL A 133 -2.45 2.85 0.86
N GLY A 134 -2.01 3.45 1.97
CA GLY A 134 -0.73 3.16 2.60
C GLY A 134 -0.91 2.06 3.64
N GLN A 135 -0.32 0.89 3.40
CA GLN A 135 -0.45 -0.31 4.24
C GLN A 135 0.93 -0.94 4.47
N GLY A 136 1.26 -1.21 5.73
CA GLY A 136 2.46 -1.97 6.09
C GLY A 136 2.25 -3.47 5.90
N HIS A 137 3.17 -4.14 5.21
CA HIS A 137 3.21 -5.60 5.12
C HIS A 137 4.66 -6.10 5.07
N GLY A 138 4.89 -7.30 5.61
CA GLY A 138 6.21 -7.90 5.70
C GLY A 138 6.61 -8.53 4.37
N SER A 139 7.87 -8.35 3.98
CA SER A 139 8.41 -8.97 2.78
C SER A 139 9.48 -10.02 3.10
N GLN A 140 9.52 -11.07 2.29
CA GLN A 140 10.60 -12.04 2.28
C GLN A 140 11.19 -12.15 0.87
N SER A 141 12.51 -12.01 0.78
CA SER A 141 13.28 -12.32 -0.43
C SER A 141 14.25 -13.46 -0.17
N THR A 142 14.23 -14.52 -1.00
CA THR A 142 15.35 -15.47 -1.02
C THR A 142 16.62 -14.74 -1.44
N CYS A 143 17.71 -14.92 -0.69
CA CYS A 143 18.99 -14.29 -1.03
C CYS A 143 19.38 -14.63 -2.48
N CYS A 144 19.99 -13.64 -3.17
CA CYS A 144 20.48 -13.74 -4.55
C CYS A 144 19.41 -13.75 -5.66
N LYS A 145 18.13 -13.44 -5.36
CA LYS A 145 17.09 -13.29 -6.40
C LYS A 145 17.31 -12.06 -7.30
N TYR A 146 17.95 -11.01 -6.78
CA TYR A 146 18.36 -9.83 -7.53
C TYR A 146 19.86 -9.54 -7.30
N PRO A 147 20.75 -9.90 -8.25
CA PRO A 147 22.20 -9.73 -8.09
C PRO A 147 22.65 -8.28 -7.87
N GLN A 148 21.81 -7.30 -8.21
CA GLN A 148 22.14 -5.87 -8.16
C GLN A 148 21.98 -5.24 -6.77
N HIS A 149 21.33 -5.92 -5.80
CA HIS A 149 21.03 -5.32 -4.49
C HIS A 149 22.02 -5.69 -3.38
N GLN A 150 23.03 -6.53 -3.65
CA GLN A 150 24.05 -6.88 -2.64
C GLN A 150 24.83 -5.64 -2.12
N HIS A 151 24.94 -4.57 -2.92
CA HIS A 151 25.63 -3.34 -2.51
C HIS A 151 24.77 -2.33 -1.73
N ALA A 152 23.48 -2.59 -1.53
CA ALA A 152 22.62 -1.68 -0.76
C ALA A 152 22.78 -1.85 0.76
N HIS A 153 23.27 -3.01 1.23
CA HIS A 153 23.50 -3.27 2.65
C HIS A 153 24.76 -2.60 3.21
N ASP A 154 25.69 -2.18 2.34
CA ASP A 154 26.95 -1.51 2.74
C ASP A 154 26.83 0.03 2.79
N ARG A 155 25.67 0.60 2.44
CA ARG A 155 25.43 2.02 2.66
C ARG A 155 25.00 2.24 4.10
N GLU A 156 26.01 2.36 4.95
CA GLU A 156 26.02 3.09 6.21
C GLU A 156 24.84 4.08 6.30
N TRP A 157 23.90 3.80 7.20
CA TRP A 157 22.86 4.75 7.60
C TRP A 157 23.56 5.96 8.22
N ASN A 158 24.01 6.88 7.37
CA ASN A 158 24.47 8.20 7.78
C ASN A 158 23.27 8.93 8.38
N LEU A 159 23.07 8.71 9.68
CA LEU A 159 22.25 9.51 10.56
C LEU A 159 22.80 10.94 10.46
N ARG A 160 22.20 11.77 9.61
CA ARG A 160 22.43 13.21 9.66
C ARG A 160 22.08 13.69 11.07
N PRO A 161 22.95 14.48 11.74
CA PRO A 161 22.65 15.01 13.05
C PRO A 161 21.33 15.80 12.98
N ARG A 162 20.42 15.48 13.90
CA ARG A 162 19.17 16.21 14.12
C ARG A 162 19.51 17.68 14.34
N SER A 163 19.15 18.56 13.41
CA SER A 163 19.34 20.00 13.56
C SER A 163 18.52 20.47 14.77
N SER A 164 19.19 20.79 15.86
CA SER A 164 18.63 21.43 17.04
C SER A 164 18.28 22.87 16.71
N GLN A 165 17.16 23.08 16.02
CA GLN A 165 16.48 24.36 15.99
C GLN A 165 15.15 24.18 16.72
N GLY A 166 15.22 24.36 18.04
CA GLY A 166 14.03 24.54 18.87
C GLY A 166 13.40 25.88 18.51
N VAL A 167 12.11 25.87 18.18
CA VAL A 167 11.28 27.07 18.12
C VAL A 167 10.80 27.34 19.56
N PRO A 168 11.07 28.51 20.16
CA PRO A 168 10.56 28.83 21.49
C PRO A 168 9.05 29.09 21.44
N LEU A 169 8.35 28.67 22.51
CA LEU A 169 7.02 29.17 22.88
C LEU A 169 7.13 30.57 23.49
#